data_AF-A0A3S5FC71-F1
#
_entry.id   AF-A0A3S5FC71-F1
#
_cell.length_a   1.000
_cell.length_b   1.000
_cell.length_c   1.000
_cell.angle_alpha   90.00
_cell.angle_beta   90.00
_cell.angle_gamma   90.00
#
_symmetry.space_group_name_H-M   'P 1'
#
loop_
_entity.id
_entity.type
_entity.pdbx_description
1 polymer ?
#
loop_
_entity_poly.entity_id
_entity_poly.type
_entity_poly.pdbx_seq_one_letter_code
_entity_poly.pdbx_strand_id
1 'polypeptide(L)'
;MANKGYKLVTIGIRRFFACPVYSESGGNPKQKARMERFFSATSQATVASIYAPVMYAPQHVLQFRIRVNEDDDDEETINQPYLGELVATGSLLTVDPSRPIIKRILLSGHPFKINKRSVVTRFMFFFPEDVNYFKPIKLFTKWGAIGHIRQSLGTHGYMKCQFDRTIKSSDVVLMPLYKRIFPKWTYEPCVADTLALPRDLSLPSNMLEAATRFINTNKLALRNVVDKSQLEQGLVFRPRRQDIEIGQKRMNEGCELDEDETAALFS
;
A
#
# COMPACT_ATOMS: atom_id res chain seq x y z
N MET A 1 -8.93 -3.29 -1.56
CA MET A 1 -9.56 -2.59 -0.41
C MET A 1 -8.53 -2.15 0.64
N ALA A 2 -8.71 -1.00 1.30
CA ALA A 2 -7.67 -0.42 2.18
C ALA A 2 -7.51 -1.27 3.45
N ASN A 3 -6.26 -1.54 3.83
CA ASN A 3 -5.94 -2.23 5.06
C ASN A 3 -6.32 -1.33 6.27
N LYS A 4 -6.85 -1.92 7.35
CA LYS A 4 -7.31 -1.25 8.58
C LYS A 4 -8.54 -0.34 8.43
N GLY A 5 -9.28 -0.44 7.32
CA GLY A 5 -10.55 0.25 7.19
C GLY A 5 -11.65 -0.42 8.03
N TYR A 6 -12.67 0.34 8.41
CA TYR A 6 -13.83 -0.15 9.15
C TYR A 6 -14.74 -1.03 8.26
N LYS A 7 -15.07 -2.24 8.70
CA LYS A 7 -15.76 -3.27 7.89
C LYS A 7 -16.72 -4.06 8.75
N LEU A 8 -17.82 -4.49 8.14
CA LEU A 8 -18.68 -5.48 8.77
C LEU A 8 -18.16 -6.87 8.42
N VAL A 9 -17.92 -7.69 9.43
CA VAL A 9 -17.46 -9.07 9.27
C VAL A 9 -18.49 -10.00 9.88
N THR A 10 -18.93 -10.97 9.08
CA THR A 10 -19.80 -12.06 9.49
C THR A 10 -18.97 -13.33 9.54
N ILE A 11 -18.91 -13.98 10.69
CA ILE A 11 -18.24 -15.27 10.88
C ILE A 11 -19.26 -16.23 11.49
N GLY A 12 -19.70 -17.22 10.70
CA GLY A 12 -20.80 -18.09 11.08
C GLY A 12 -22.04 -17.29 11.48
N ILE A 13 -22.50 -17.44 12.73
CA ILE A 13 -23.66 -16.72 13.28
C ILE A 13 -23.33 -15.31 13.81
N ARG A 14 -22.06 -14.94 13.92
CA ARG A 14 -21.64 -13.69 14.58
C ARG A 14 -21.39 -12.62 13.53
N ARG A 15 -22.01 -11.45 13.72
CA ARG A 15 -21.79 -10.25 12.91
C ARG A 15 -21.21 -9.19 13.83
N PHE A 16 -20.15 -8.53 13.40
CA PHE A 16 -19.51 -7.46 14.17
C PHE A 16 -18.71 -6.55 13.26
N PHE A 17 -18.52 -5.31 13.68
CA PHE A 17 -17.62 -4.40 13.00
C PHE A 17 -16.19 -4.59 13.48
N ALA A 18 -15.26 -4.53 12.52
CA ALA A 18 -13.84 -4.58 12.81
C ALA A 18 -12.98 -3.93 11.72
N CYS A 19 -11.74 -3.63 12.09
CA CYS A 19 -10.71 -3.12 11.21
C CYS A 19 -9.68 -4.22 10.88
N PRO A 20 -9.92 -5.07 9.86
CA PRO A 20 -9.01 -6.17 9.54
C PRO A 20 -7.64 -5.71 9.07
N VAL A 21 -6.62 -6.46 9.47
CA VAL A 21 -5.26 -6.36 8.94
C VAL A 21 -5.02 -7.44 7.92
N TYR A 22 -4.82 -7.06 6.66
CA TYR A 22 -4.48 -8.01 5.59
C TYR A 22 -2.99 -8.32 5.54
N SER A 23 -2.69 -9.59 5.27
CA SER A 23 -1.34 -10.12 5.14
C SER A 23 -1.29 -11.23 4.09
N GLU A 24 -0.10 -11.47 3.55
CA GLU A 24 0.14 -12.58 2.63
C GLU A 24 -0.16 -13.93 3.33
N SER A 25 -0.81 -14.86 2.63
CA SER A 25 -0.98 -16.25 3.08
C SER A 25 0.33 -17.00 2.83
N GLY A 26 1.28 -16.86 3.75
CA GLY A 26 2.52 -17.65 3.72
C GLY A 26 2.19 -19.13 3.90
N GLY A 27 2.85 -20.00 3.11
CA GLY A 27 2.64 -21.46 3.18
C GLY A 27 3.04 -22.08 4.52
N ASN A 28 3.87 -21.40 5.32
CA ASN A 28 4.28 -21.84 6.65
C ASN A 28 3.69 -20.94 7.75
N PRO A 29 2.97 -21.48 8.75
CA PRO A 29 2.34 -20.69 9.81
C PRO A 29 3.34 -19.99 10.74
N LYS A 30 4.57 -20.51 10.86
CA LYS A 30 5.67 -19.87 11.62
C LYS A 30 6.41 -18.79 10.83
N GLN A 31 6.10 -18.64 9.54
CA GLN A 31 6.76 -17.64 8.70
C GLN A 31 6.18 -16.25 8.98
N LYS A 32 7.05 -15.25 8.84
CA LYS A 32 6.69 -13.83 8.95
C LYS A 32 5.71 -13.47 7.85
N ALA A 33 4.47 -13.12 8.21
CA ALA A 33 3.46 -12.71 7.25
C ALA A 33 3.67 -11.24 6.89
N ARG A 34 3.94 -10.96 5.62
CA ARG A 34 4.08 -9.58 5.16
C ARG A 34 2.71 -8.91 5.11
N MET A 35 2.61 -7.73 5.71
CA MET A 35 1.41 -6.91 5.63
C MET A 35 1.26 -6.35 4.22
N GLU A 36 0.08 -6.53 3.64
CA GLU A 36 -0.28 -5.87 2.39
C GLU A 36 -0.83 -4.48 2.68
N ARG A 37 -0.45 -3.47 1.89
CA ARG A 37 -1.08 -2.13 2.03
C ARG A 37 -2.56 -2.18 1.66
N PHE A 38 -2.88 -3.06 0.72
CA PHE A 38 -4.17 -3.13 0.08
C PHE A 38 -4.52 -4.57 -0.22
N PHE A 39 -5.78 -4.94 0.01
CA PHE A 39 -6.35 -6.20 -0.47
C PHE A 39 -6.35 -6.21 -2.00
N SER A 40 -5.58 -7.13 -2.59
CA SER A 40 -5.48 -7.34 -4.05
C SER A 40 -6.53 -8.32 -4.53
N ALA A 41 -7.27 -7.97 -5.59
CA ALA A 41 -8.30 -8.84 -6.20
C ALA A 41 -7.70 -9.91 -7.14
N THR A 42 -6.41 -9.81 -7.47
CA THR A 42 -5.78 -10.54 -8.59
C THR A 42 -5.17 -11.89 -8.16
N SER A 43 -5.95 -12.76 -7.50
CA SER A 43 -5.67 -14.21 -7.41
C SER A 43 -4.73 -14.75 -6.29
N GLN A 44 -4.33 -13.97 -5.28
CA GLN A 44 -3.65 -14.53 -4.11
C GLN A 44 -4.58 -14.60 -2.90
N ALA A 45 -4.63 -15.75 -2.23
CA ALA A 45 -5.29 -15.89 -0.95
C ALA A 45 -4.58 -14.97 0.07
N THR A 46 -5.31 -14.00 0.60
CA THR A 46 -4.82 -13.08 1.63
C THR A 46 -5.46 -13.44 2.96
N VAL A 47 -4.69 -13.30 4.04
CA VAL A 47 -5.16 -13.60 5.40
C VAL A 47 -5.53 -12.29 6.09
N ALA A 48 -6.80 -12.18 6.49
CA ALA A 48 -7.28 -11.10 7.34
C ALA A 48 -7.13 -11.51 8.82
N SER A 49 -6.43 -10.68 9.60
CA SER A 49 -6.28 -10.84 11.05
C SER A 49 -7.09 -9.79 11.79
N ILE A 50 -7.89 -10.22 12.75
CA ILE A 50 -8.86 -9.39 13.48
C ILE A 50 -8.85 -9.83 14.95
N TYR A 51 -9.09 -8.89 15.88
CA TYR A 51 -9.48 -9.25 17.24
C TYR A 51 -10.97 -9.54 17.28
N ALA A 52 -11.32 -10.79 17.57
CA ALA A 52 -12.68 -11.26 17.72
C ALA A 52 -12.70 -12.41 18.76
N PRO A 53 -13.87 -12.76 19.31
CA PRO A 53 -14.02 -13.95 20.14
C PRO A 53 -13.47 -15.19 19.46
N VAL A 54 -12.95 -16.13 20.24
CA VAL A 54 -12.42 -17.40 19.73
C VAL A 54 -13.55 -18.18 19.06
N MET A 55 -13.33 -18.57 17.80
CA MET A 55 -14.27 -19.38 17.01
C MET A 55 -13.57 -20.63 16.52
N TYR A 56 -14.27 -21.76 16.49
CA TYR A 56 -13.71 -23.04 16.05
C TYR A 56 -13.91 -23.23 14.55
N ALA A 57 -12.84 -23.55 13.84
CA ALA A 57 -12.89 -23.86 12.41
C ALA A 57 -13.62 -25.20 12.15
N PRO A 58 -14.30 -25.37 10.99
CA PRO A 58 -14.43 -24.43 9.89
C PRO A 58 -15.60 -23.45 10.08
N GLN A 59 -15.34 -22.15 9.89
CA GLN A 59 -16.40 -21.12 9.82
C GLN A 59 -16.29 -20.36 8.51
N HIS A 60 -17.43 -20.06 7.90
CA HIS A 60 -17.50 -19.18 6.74
C HIS A 60 -17.37 -17.72 7.19
N VAL A 61 -16.54 -16.97 6.48
CA VAL A 61 -16.28 -15.55 6.74
C VAL A 61 -16.78 -14.76 5.54
N LEU A 62 -17.66 -13.79 5.80
CA LEU A 62 -18.11 -12.81 4.83
C LEU A 62 -17.70 -11.43 5.31
N GLN A 63 -17.24 -10.61 4.38
CA GLN A 63 -16.81 -9.25 4.68
C GLN A 63 -17.55 -8.27 3.79
N PHE A 64 -18.19 -7.29 4.40
CA PHE A 64 -18.94 -6.25 3.71
C PHE A 64 -18.30 -4.89 3.87
N ARG A 65 -18.50 -4.05 2.85
CA ARG A 65 -18.16 -2.63 2.91
C ARG A 65 -19.28 -1.87 3.59
N ILE A 66 -18.92 -0.87 4.38
CA ILE A 66 -19.87 0.11 4.91
C ILE A 66 -19.71 1.36 4.06
N ARG A 67 -20.85 1.93 3.66
CA ARG A 67 -20.95 3.18 2.90
C ARG A 67 -21.67 4.21 3.75
N VAL A 68 -21.36 5.47 3.50
CA VAL A 68 -22.06 6.63 4.03
C VAL A 68 -22.47 7.41 2.78
N ASN A 69 -23.73 7.82 2.68
CA ASN A 69 -24.14 8.72 1.58
C ASN A 69 -23.44 10.06 1.80
N GLU A 70 -22.77 10.55 0.77
CA GLU A 70 -22.10 11.86 0.78
C GLU A 70 -22.90 12.90 -0.01
N ASP A 71 -24.01 12.49 -0.64
CA ASP A 71 -24.74 13.27 -1.67
C ASP A 71 -26.01 13.98 -1.15
N ASP A 72 -26.35 13.82 0.14
CA ASP A 72 -27.50 14.50 0.74
C ASP A 72 -27.01 15.83 1.38
N ASP A 73 -27.02 16.92 0.60
CA ASP A 73 -26.74 18.30 1.04
C ASP A 73 -27.85 18.88 1.98
N ASP A 74 -28.82 18.06 2.38
CA ASP A 74 -29.87 18.43 3.31
C ASP A 74 -29.33 18.36 4.76
N GLU A 75 -29.03 19.52 5.35
CA GLU A 75 -28.47 19.69 6.71
C GLU A 75 -29.24 18.97 7.84
N GLU A 76 -30.45 18.46 7.58
CA GLU A 76 -31.31 17.78 8.58
C GLU A 76 -31.28 16.24 8.54
N THR A 77 -30.65 15.60 7.54
CA THR A 77 -30.55 14.14 7.48
C THR A 77 -29.16 13.67 7.89
N ILE A 78 -29.02 13.14 9.10
CA ILE A 78 -27.79 12.48 9.54
C ILE A 78 -27.45 11.38 8.51
N ASN A 79 -26.30 11.48 7.85
CA ASN A 79 -25.82 10.49 6.89
C ASN A 79 -25.63 9.12 7.57
N GLN A 80 -26.60 8.22 7.43
CA GLN A 80 -26.58 6.93 8.11
C GLN A 80 -25.68 5.94 7.38
N PRO A 81 -24.79 5.22 8.11
CA PRO A 81 -23.99 4.19 7.49
C PRO A 81 -24.87 2.99 7.13
N TYR A 82 -24.87 2.60 5.85
CA TYR A 82 -25.60 1.43 5.37
C TYR A 82 -24.66 0.32 4.90
N LEU A 83 -25.22 -0.89 4.80
CA LEU A 83 -24.51 -2.07 4.33
C LEU A 83 -24.30 -1.98 2.81
N GLY A 84 -23.04 -1.93 2.39
CA GLY A 84 -22.65 -1.94 0.99
C GLY A 84 -22.33 -3.35 0.48
N GLU A 85 -21.64 -3.37 -0.66
CA GLU A 85 -21.23 -4.58 -1.39
C GLU A 85 -20.42 -5.60 -0.57
N LEU A 86 -20.58 -6.88 -0.93
CA LEU A 86 -19.73 -7.98 -0.47
C LEU A 86 -18.32 -7.80 -1.04
N VAL A 87 -17.34 -7.69 -0.14
CA VAL A 87 -15.94 -7.42 -0.50
C VAL A 87 -15.14 -8.71 -0.65
N ALA A 88 -15.28 -9.60 0.33
CA ALA A 88 -14.48 -10.80 0.41
C ALA A 88 -15.29 -11.92 1.05
N THR A 89 -15.04 -13.12 0.54
CA THR A 89 -15.52 -14.38 1.10
C THR A 89 -14.31 -15.22 1.47
N GLY A 90 -14.44 -16.03 2.51
CA GLY A 90 -13.36 -16.91 2.94
C GLY A 90 -13.80 -17.86 4.03
N SER A 91 -12.81 -18.52 4.62
CA SER A 91 -12.98 -19.40 5.76
C SER A 91 -12.04 -19.00 6.90
N LEU A 92 -12.41 -19.37 8.11
CA LEU A 92 -11.56 -19.22 9.28
C LEU A 92 -10.38 -20.20 9.18
N LEU A 93 -9.16 -19.66 9.08
CA LEU A 93 -7.93 -20.44 8.97
C LEU A 93 -7.48 -21.01 10.32
N THR A 94 -7.12 -20.14 11.25
CA THR A 94 -6.57 -20.48 12.57
C THR A 94 -6.83 -19.36 13.56
N VAL A 95 -7.01 -19.70 14.83
CA VAL A 95 -7.07 -18.72 15.94
C VAL A 95 -5.73 -18.74 16.66
N ASP A 96 -4.77 -17.95 16.17
CA ASP A 96 -3.43 -17.84 16.76
C ASP A 96 -3.11 -16.38 17.13
N PRO A 97 -2.95 -16.05 18.43
CA PRO A 97 -2.57 -14.70 18.86
C PRO A 97 -1.09 -14.37 18.56
N SER A 98 -0.26 -15.37 18.23
CA SER A 98 1.19 -15.20 18.10
C SER A 98 1.66 -14.88 16.68
N ARG A 99 0.79 -15.00 15.66
CA ARG A 99 1.11 -14.79 14.24
C ARG A 99 1.84 -13.45 14.01
N PRO A 100 3.11 -13.47 13.52
CA PRO A 100 3.87 -12.24 13.31
C PRO A 100 3.52 -11.59 11.98
N ILE A 101 2.70 -10.54 12.02
CA ILE A 101 2.44 -9.66 10.86
C ILE A 101 3.51 -8.57 10.84
N ILE A 102 4.15 -8.37 9.69
CA ILE A 102 5.30 -7.47 9.56
C ILE A 102 5.12 -6.50 8.39
N LYS A 103 5.47 -5.23 8.62
CA LYS A 103 5.60 -4.21 7.58
C LYS A 103 7.06 -3.86 7.37
N ARG A 104 7.45 -3.80 6.10
CA ARG A 104 8.75 -3.29 5.66
C ARG A 104 8.78 -1.78 5.79
N ILE A 105 9.85 -1.25 6.38
CA ILE A 105 10.19 0.16 6.48
C ILE A 105 11.57 0.33 5.81
N LEU A 106 11.78 1.43 5.10
CA LEU A 106 13.07 1.76 4.51
C LEU A 106 13.56 3.04 5.16
N LEU A 107 14.72 2.99 5.81
CA LEU A 107 15.44 4.21 6.18
C LEU A 107 16.28 4.66 5.00
N SER A 108 16.21 5.95 4.68
CA SER A 108 16.90 6.55 3.55
C SER A 108 18.05 7.43 4.02
N GLY A 109 19.17 7.36 3.32
CA GLY A 109 20.31 8.24 3.50
C GLY A 109 20.83 8.71 2.14
N HIS A 110 21.48 9.86 2.14
CA HIS A 110 22.05 10.43 0.93
C HIS A 110 23.58 10.29 0.94
N PRO A 111 24.20 9.89 -0.18
CA PRO A 111 25.64 9.93 -0.32
C PRO A 111 26.11 11.39 -0.24
N PHE A 112 27.20 11.62 0.49
CA PHE A 112 27.83 12.93 0.65
C PHE A 112 29.17 12.98 -0.06
N LYS A 113 30.10 12.08 0.30
CA LYS A 113 31.43 11.98 -0.32
C LYS A 113 31.65 10.56 -0.84
N ILE A 114 31.98 10.42 -2.12
CA ILE A 114 32.17 9.13 -2.78
C ILE A 114 33.65 8.97 -3.11
N ASN A 115 34.25 7.87 -2.67
CA ASN A 115 35.61 7.48 -3.00
C ASN A 115 35.63 6.02 -3.47
N LYS A 116 35.63 5.81 -4.79
CA LYS A 116 35.50 4.49 -5.42
C LYS A 116 34.30 3.75 -4.82
N ARG A 117 34.56 2.71 -4.02
CA ARG A 117 33.56 1.84 -3.36
C ARG A 117 33.22 2.27 -1.93
N SER A 118 33.97 3.20 -1.35
CA SER A 118 33.71 3.77 -0.02
C SER A 118 32.89 5.04 -0.15
N VAL A 119 31.79 5.14 0.57
CA VAL A 119 30.88 6.29 0.51
C VAL A 119 30.59 6.77 1.91
N VAL A 120 30.65 8.08 2.12
CA VAL A 120 30.13 8.72 3.33
C VAL A 120 28.65 9.03 3.11
N THR A 121 27.78 8.50 3.95
CA THR A 121 26.33 8.72 3.89
C THR A 121 25.88 9.63 5.03
N ARG A 122 24.94 10.53 4.74
CA ARG A 122 24.33 11.47 5.69
C ARG A 122 22.81 11.31 5.75
N PHE A 123 22.19 11.86 6.80
CA PHE A 123 20.74 11.91 7.02
C PHE A 123 20.02 10.57 7.15
N MET A 124 20.77 9.45 7.32
CA MET A 124 20.15 8.18 7.69
C MET A 124 19.97 8.07 9.21
N PHE A 125 20.95 8.56 9.97
CA PHE A 125 20.97 8.62 11.43
C PHE A 125 21.47 9.98 11.88
N PHE A 126 21.12 10.37 13.10
CA PHE A 126 21.59 11.61 13.73
C PHE A 126 22.63 11.35 14.82
N PHE A 127 22.56 10.20 15.50
CA PHE A 127 23.49 9.82 16.56
C PHE A 127 24.48 8.74 16.10
N PRO A 128 25.74 8.77 16.58
CA PRO A 128 26.74 7.76 16.23
C PRO A 128 26.45 6.40 16.87
N GLU A 129 25.70 6.37 17.98
CA GLU A 129 25.25 5.15 18.65
C GLU A 129 24.33 4.32 17.74
N ASP A 130 23.37 4.98 17.08
CA ASP A 130 22.46 4.33 16.12
C ASP A 130 23.25 3.69 14.96
N VAL A 131 24.24 4.40 14.43
CA VAL A 131 25.08 3.89 13.34
C VAL A 131 25.79 2.60 13.76
N ASN A 132 26.32 2.56 14.98
CA ASN A 132 27.00 1.38 15.51
C ASN A 132 26.03 0.24 15.80
N TYR A 133 24.84 0.54 16.31
CA TYR A 133 23.79 -0.44 16.56
C TYR A 133 23.31 -1.10 15.25
N PHE A 134 23.12 -0.31 14.19
CA PHE A 134 22.64 -0.79 12.88
C PHE A 134 23.76 -1.24 11.93
N LYS A 135 25.01 -1.25 12.39
CA LYS A 135 26.19 -1.69 11.62
C LYS A 135 26.08 -3.06 10.94
N PRO A 136 25.51 -4.12 11.55
CA PRO A 136 25.44 -5.44 10.91
C PRO A 136 24.41 -5.53 9.78
N ILE A 137 23.57 -4.50 9.58
CA ILE A 137 22.52 -4.54 8.56
C ILE A 137 23.10 -4.23 7.18
N LYS A 138 22.64 -4.99 6.17
CA LYS A 138 22.97 -4.75 4.76
C LYS A 138 22.22 -3.55 4.21
N LEU A 139 22.96 -2.67 3.54
CA LEU A 139 22.45 -1.51 2.83
C LEU A 139 22.23 -1.85 1.35
N PHE A 140 21.26 -1.18 0.74
CA PHE A 140 20.92 -1.31 -0.67
C PHE A 140 20.77 0.08 -1.29
N THR A 141 21.12 0.27 -2.54
CA THR A 141 20.77 1.50 -3.27
C THR A 141 19.60 1.25 -4.21
N LYS A 142 18.96 2.34 -4.68
CA LYS A 142 17.92 2.27 -5.72
C LYS A 142 18.41 1.54 -6.99
N TRP A 143 19.70 1.66 -7.32
CA TRP A 143 20.33 1.05 -8.49
C TRP A 143 20.90 -0.35 -8.20
N GLY A 144 20.55 -0.96 -7.07
CA GLY A 144 20.89 -2.35 -6.76
C GLY A 144 22.31 -2.57 -6.24
N ALA A 145 23.06 -1.52 -5.87
CA ALA A 145 24.32 -1.71 -5.17
C ALA A 145 24.06 -2.18 -3.74
N ILE A 146 24.82 -3.17 -3.29
CA ILE A 146 24.72 -3.73 -1.94
C ILE A 146 25.96 -3.30 -1.15
N GLY A 147 25.79 -2.98 0.12
CA GLY A 147 26.90 -2.57 0.98
C GLY A 147 26.63 -2.76 2.47
N HIS A 148 27.58 -2.33 3.26
CA HIS A 148 27.54 -2.40 4.73
C HIS A 148 28.18 -1.17 5.35
N ILE A 149 27.79 -0.88 6.59
CA ILE A 149 28.36 0.20 7.38
C ILE A 149 29.72 -0.25 7.91
N ARG A 150 30.76 0.57 7.69
CA ARG A 150 32.12 0.34 8.20
C ARG A 150 32.32 0.97 9.57
N GLN A 151 31.98 2.25 9.72
CA GLN A 151 32.15 3.00 10.97
C GLN A 151 31.29 4.26 10.97
N SER A 152 30.95 4.76 12.15
CA SER A 152 30.47 6.14 12.33
C SER A 152 31.61 7.15 12.11
N LEU A 153 31.24 8.36 11.72
CA LEU A 153 32.14 9.48 11.49
C LEU A 153 31.66 10.67 12.32
N GLY A 154 32.47 11.10 13.29
CA GLY A 154 32.16 12.24 14.15
C GLY A 154 30.91 12.03 15.02
N THR A 155 30.22 13.13 15.33
CA THR A 155 29.10 13.19 16.30
C THR A 155 27.72 13.25 15.65
N HIS A 156 27.59 13.60 14.37
CA HIS A 156 26.30 13.87 13.71
C HIS A 156 25.70 12.68 12.95
N GLY A 157 26.06 11.45 13.33
CA GLY A 157 25.49 10.25 12.70
C GLY A 157 25.92 10.04 11.24
N TYR A 158 26.96 10.74 10.78
CA TYR A 158 27.59 10.42 9.50
C TYR A 158 28.21 9.04 9.59
N MET A 159 28.18 8.31 8.48
CA MET A 159 28.68 6.96 8.45
C MET A 159 29.46 6.69 7.18
N LYS A 160 30.55 5.95 7.32
CA LYS A 160 31.31 5.40 6.20
C LYS A 160 30.71 4.05 5.85
N CYS A 161 30.23 3.93 4.63
CA CYS A 161 29.68 2.71 4.05
C CYS A 161 30.65 2.19 2.99
N GLN A 162 30.69 0.87 2.83
CA GLN A 162 31.37 0.25 1.70
C GLN A 162 30.36 -0.53 0.87
N PHE A 163 30.40 -0.32 -0.44
CA PHE A 163 29.53 -0.99 -1.38
C PHE A 163 30.33 -1.87 -2.34
N ASP A 164 29.65 -2.82 -2.97
CA ASP A 164 30.24 -3.68 -3.99
C ASP A 164 30.69 -2.86 -5.22
N ARG A 165 29.89 -1.87 -5.62
CA ARG A 165 30.13 -1.02 -6.80
C ARG A 165 30.25 0.45 -6.42
N THR A 166 30.78 1.25 -7.35
CA THR A 166 30.81 2.71 -7.20
C THR A 166 29.40 3.27 -7.31
N ILE A 167 29.03 4.16 -6.40
CA ILE A 167 27.70 4.77 -6.31
C ILE A 167 27.71 6.15 -6.96
N LYS A 168 26.60 6.57 -7.56
CA LYS A 168 26.43 7.94 -8.08
C LYS A 168 25.96 8.90 -6.97
N SER A 169 26.30 10.18 -7.07
CA SER A 169 25.85 11.20 -6.11
C SER A 169 24.32 11.37 -6.05
N SER A 170 23.61 11.03 -7.12
CA SER A 170 22.15 11.06 -7.21
C SER A 170 21.46 9.83 -6.60
N ASP A 171 22.21 8.85 -6.12
CA ASP A 171 21.64 7.64 -5.53
C ASP A 171 21.12 7.89 -4.11
N VAL A 172 20.21 7.01 -3.68
CA VAL A 172 19.75 6.97 -2.30
C VAL A 172 20.17 5.64 -1.71
N VAL A 173 20.81 5.69 -0.54
CA VAL A 173 21.15 4.53 0.27
C VAL A 173 19.93 4.18 1.12
N LEU A 174 19.54 2.92 1.11
CA LEU A 174 18.34 2.41 1.75
C LEU A 174 18.72 1.28 2.69
N MET A 175 18.16 1.30 3.90
CA MET A 175 18.28 0.22 4.86
C MET A 175 16.91 -0.38 5.14
N PRO A 176 16.68 -1.68 4.83
CA PRO A 176 15.41 -2.33 5.09
C PRO A 176 15.28 -2.74 6.56
N LEU A 177 14.29 -2.18 7.22
CA LEU A 177 13.84 -2.56 8.56
C LEU A 177 12.45 -3.18 8.50
N TYR A 178 12.11 -3.92 9.54
CA TYR A 178 10.84 -4.64 9.63
C TYR A 178 10.20 -4.33 10.98
N LYS A 179 8.97 -3.82 10.95
CA LYS A 179 8.18 -3.52 12.14
C LYS A 179 7.03 -4.50 12.27
N ARG A 180 6.87 -5.09 13.46
CA ARG A 180 5.70 -5.90 13.80
C ARG A 180 4.46 -5.03 13.87
N ILE A 181 3.36 -5.52 13.32
CA ILE A 181 2.05 -4.88 13.35
C ILE A 181 1.10 -5.79 14.12
N PHE A 182 0.32 -5.17 14.97
CA PHE A 182 -0.79 -5.82 15.65
C PHE A 182 -2.11 -5.39 15.00
N PRO A 183 -3.11 -6.29 14.95
CA PRO A 183 -4.48 -5.90 14.65
C PRO A 183 -4.97 -4.85 15.67
N LYS A 184 -5.96 -4.05 15.30
CA LYS A 184 -6.56 -3.06 16.21
C LYS A 184 -7.68 -3.71 17.02
N TRP A 185 -7.76 -3.39 18.30
CA TRP A 185 -8.85 -3.82 19.17
C TRP A 185 -10.11 -3.02 18.87
N THR A 186 -10.80 -3.40 17.80
CA THR A 186 -12.05 -2.80 17.33
C THR A 186 -13.00 -3.95 17.09
N TYR A 187 -13.61 -4.45 18.16
CA TYR A 187 -14.65 -5.46 18.11
C TYR A 187 -15.94 -4.82 18.60
N GLU A 188 -16.88 -4.60 17.67
CA GLU A 188 -18.18 -4.00 17.99
C GLU A 188 -19.30 -4.96 17.56
N PRO A 189 -19.96 -5.66 18.51
CA PRO A 189 -20.95 -6.69 18.20
C PRO A 189 -22.33 -6.14 17.81
N CYS A 190 -22.65 -4.90 18.17
CA CYS A 190 -23.96 -4.29 17.95
C CYS A 190 -24.14 -3.79 16.52
N VAL A 191 -24.36 -4.71 15.57
CA VAL A 191 -24.50 -4.36 14.15
C VAL A 191 -25.85 -3.73 13.84
N ALA A 192 -26.91 -4.14 14.55
CA ALA A 192 -28.27 -3.63 14.35
C ALA A 192 -28.36 -2.15 14.73
N ASP A 193 -27.88 -1.78 15.92
CA ASP A 193 -27.94 -0.41 16.44
C ASP A 193 -27.22 0.61 15.57
N THR A 194 -26.18 0.19 14.84
CA THR A 194 -25.40 1.08 13.97
C THR A 194 -25.92 1.16 12.54
N LEU A 195 -26.62 0.13 12.04
CA LEU A 195 -27.16 0.09 10.67
C LEU A 195 -28.66 0.38 10.59
N ALA A 196 -29.38 0.30 11.72
CA ALA A 196 -30.82 0.51 11.81
C ALA A 196 -31.12 1.60 12.84
N LEU A 197 -31.15 2.86 12.40
CA LEU A 197 -31.81 3.92 13.16
C LEU A 197 -32.66 4.82 12.25
N PRO A 198 -33.93 4.51 11.96
CA PRO A 198 -34.96 5.55 11.95
C PRO A 198 -35.28 5.97 13.39
N ARG A 199 -35.71 7.22 13.55
CA ARG A 199 -35.81 8.07 14.74
C ARG A 199 -36.57 7.48 15.94
N ASP A 200 -36.32 8.10 17.10
CA ASP A 200 -37.13 8.10 18.35
C ASP A 200 -36.84 7.04 19.42
N LEU A 201 -35.80 7.28 20.23
CA LEU A 201 -35.89 7.45 21.70
C LEU A 201 -34.49 7.73 22.27
N SER A 202 -34.42 8.66 23.22
CA SER A 202 -33.22 9.11 23.96
C SER A 202 -32.13 8.05 24.15
N LEU A 203 -30.98 8.24 23.48
CA LEU A 203 -29.76 7.46 23.71
C LEU A 203 -28.78 8.23 24.62
N PRO A 204 -28.09 7.53 25.54
CA PRO A 204 -27.15 8.16 26.45
C PRO A 204 -25.91 8.72 25.72
N SER A 205 -25.43 9.86 26.21
CA SER A 205 -24.37 10.74 25.66
C SER A 205 -23.05 10.04 25.30
N ASN A 206 -22.79 8.84 25.80
CA ASN A 206 -21.57 8.07 25.51
C ASN A 206 -21.53 7.47 24.09
N MET A 207 -22.67 7.43 23.38
CA MET A 207 -22.79 6.82 22.05
C MET A 207 -22.54 7.82 20.90
N LEU A 208 -22.76 9.12 21.15
CA LEU A 208 -22.48 10.20 20.20
C LEU A 208 -20.96 10.34 19.90
N GLU A 209 -20.12 9.91 20.85
CA GLU A 209 -18.66 9.87 20.71
C GLU A 209 -18.17 8.75 19.76
N ALA A 210 -18.97 7.69 19.56
CA ALA A 210 -18.67 6.62 18.61
C ALA A 210 -19.04 7.02 17.17
N ALA A 211 -20.16 7.73 16.99
CA ALA A 211 -20.61 8.26 15.70
C ALA A 211 -19.71 9.41 15.18
N THR A 212 -19.10 10.20 16.06
CA THR A 212 -18.19 11.29 15.67
C THR A 212 -16.79 10.81 15.25
N ARG A 213 -16.44 9.53 15.42
CA ARG A 213 -15.20 8.94 14.87
C ARG A 213 -15.24 8.72 13.36
N PHE A 214 -16.38 8.91 12.70
CA PHE A 214 -16.54 8.76 11.26
C PHE A 214 -16.13 9.99 10.45
N ILE A 215 -15.78 11.10 11.10
CA ILE A 215 -15.37 12.34 10.44
C ILE A 215 -13.88 12.58 10.70
N ASN A 216 -13.01 12.09 9.81
CA ASN A 216 -11.86 12.85 9.33
C ASN A 216 -11.09 12.16 8.19
N THR A 217 -11.24 12.76 7.00
CA THR A 217 -10.20 13.05 6.00
C THR A 217 -9.65 11.95 5.08
N ASN A 218 -10.08 12.08 3.82
CA ASN A 218 -9.26 12.17 2.60
C ASN A 218 -8.69 10.91 1.93
N LYS A 219 -9.31 10.65 0.76
CA LYS A 219 -8.81 10.14 -0.54
C LYS A 219 -8.58 8.62 -0.76
N LEU A 220 -9.37 8.16 -1.74
CA LEU A 220 -9.56 6.88 -2.45
C LEU A 220 -8.26 6.34 -3.12
N ALA A 221 -8.11 5.12 -3.67
CA ALA A 221 -9.03 4.10 -4.20
C ALA A 221 -8.38 2.70 -4.29
N LEU A 222 -9.18 1.64 -4.47
CA LEU A 222 -8.85 0.24 -4.84
C LEU A 222 -9.88 -0.35 -5.80
N ARG A 223 -9.50 -1.39 -6.57
CA ARG A 223 -10.36 -2.00 -7.61
C ARG A 223 -11.13 -3.26 -7.18
N ASN A 224 -12.22 -3.46 -7.95
CA ASN A 224 -13.49 -4.13 -7.70
C ASN A 224 -13.48 -5.67 -7.86
N VAL A 225 -14.57 -6.28 -7.42
CA VAL A 225 -15.11 -7.54 -7.97
C VAL A 225 -15.70 -7.22 -9.35
N VAL A 226 -15.31 -7.98 -10.38
CA VAL A 226 -15.89 -7.90 -11.72
C VAL A 226 -17.22 -8.67 -11.72
N ASP A 227 -18.30 -8.00 -12.10
CA ASP A 227 -19.57 -8.64 -12.44
C ASP A 227 -19.42 -9.53 -13.67
N LYS A 228 -19.84 -10.79 -13.56
CA LYS A 228 -19.84 -11.79 -14.64
C LYS A 228 -21.09 -11.70 -15.54
N SER A 229 -21.55 -10.50 -15.90
CA SER A 229 -22.76 -10.33 -16.73
C SER A 229 -22.51 -9.80 -18.16
N GLN A 230 -21.26 -9.76 -18.63
CA GLN A 230 -20.89 -9.32 -19.99
C GLN A 230 -20.01 -10.36 -20.70
N LEU A 231 -20.47 -11.62 -20.70
CA LEU A 231 -19.81 -12.74 -21.38
C LEU A 231 -20.79 -13.42 -22.35
N GLU A 232 -21.44 -12.62 -23.18
CA GLU A 232 -22.13 -13.07 -24.40
C GLU A 232 -21.91 -11.98 -25.44
N GLN A 233 -20.93 -12.21 -26.32
CA GLN A 233 -20.77 -11.76 -27.71
C GLN A 233 -19.28 -11.60 -28.02
N GLY A 234 -18.77 -12.57 -28.77
CA GLY A 234 -17.36 -12.69 -29.11
C GLY A 234 -16.88 -11.64 -30.09
N LEU A 235 -15.56 -11.50 -30.16
CA LEU A 235 -14.81 -11.52 -31.43
C LEU A 235 -13.31 -11.55 -31.11
N VAL A 236 -12.64 -12.47 -31.82
CA VAL A 236 -11.21 -12.74 -31.82
C VAL A 236 -10.45 -11.51 -32.33
N PHE A 237 -9.34 -11.09 -31.69
CA PHE A 237 -8.20 -10.53 -32.43
C PHE A 237 -6.89 -10.58 -31.64
N ARG A 238 -5.83 -11.11 -32.30
CA ARG A 238 -4.45 -11.27 -31.79
C ARG A 238 -3.71 -9.93 -31.68
N PRO A 239 -2.68 -9.78 -30.81
CA PRO A 239 -1.82 -8.60 -30.84
C PRO A 239 -0.68 -8.79 -31.86
N ARG A 240 -0.48 -7.78 -32.72
CA ARG A 240 0.76 -7.57 -33.49
C ARG A 240 1.34 -6.19 -33.16
N ARG A 241 2.67 -6.14 -33.02
CA ARG A 241 3.53 -4.96 -32.75
C ARG A 241 3.48 -3.91 -33.88
N GLN A 242 3.64 -2.63 -33.52
CA GLN A 242 4.75 -1.70 -33.88
C GLN A 242 4.33 -0.23 -33.67
N ASP A 243 5.15 0.55 -32.93
CA ASP A 243 5.81 1.82 -33.29
C ASP A 243 5.06 2.78 -34.27
N ILE A 244 4.98 4.11 -34.18
CA ILE A 244 5.97 5.15 -33.82
C ILE A 244 5.29 6.55 -33.94
N GLU A 245 5.87 7.55 -33.26
CA GLU A 245 5.91 9.00 -33.54
C GLU A 245 4.78 10.02 -33.27
N ILE A 246 5.32 11.17 -32.87
CA ILE A 246 4.76 12.42 -32.39
C ILE A 246 4.84 13.41 -33.56
N GLY A 247 3.74 14.12 -33.85
CA GLY A 247 3.72 15.19 -34.85
C GLY A 247 3.01 16.44 -34.34
N GLN A 248 3.78 17.49 -34.01
CA GLN A 248 3.29 18.84 -33.76
C GLN A 248 3.39 19.70 -35.03
N LYS A 249 2.23 20.24 -35.43
CA LYS A 249 1.92 21.53 -36.10
C LYS A 249 2.89 22.14 -37.15
N ARG A 250 2.30 22.29 -38.37
CA ARG A 250 2.18 23.47 -39.27
C ARG A 250 3.46 24.29 -39.56
N MET A 251 4.07 24.29 -40.76
CA MET A 251 3.62 24.76 -42.10
C MET A 251 3.05 26.19 -42.12
N ASN A 252 3.88 27.18 -42.47
CA ASN A 252 3.92 27.80 -43.82
C ASN A 252 4.82 29.06 -43.82
N GLU A 253 5.76 29.16 -44.79
CA GLU A 253 5.78 30.16 -45.88
C GLU A 253 7.19 30.29 -46.52
N GLY A 254 7.20 30.33 -47.86
CA GLY A 254 8.25 30.88 -48.74
C GLY A 254 9.26 29.86 -49.29
N CYS A 255 9.15 29.39 -50.55
CA CYS A 255 9.72 29.98 -51.79
C CYS A 255 11.26 30.01 -51.77
N GLU A 256 12.02 29.62 -52.79
CA GLU A 256 11.84 28.97 -54.09
C GLU A 256 13.27 28.94 -54.70
N LEU A 257 13.66 27.85 -55.37
CA LEU A 257 14.69 27.74 -56.44
C LEU A 257 16.15 28.04 -56.04
N ASP A 258 17.21 27.51 -56.65
CA ASP A 258 17.57 26.34 -57.47
C ASP A 258 19.09 26.50 -57.58
N GLU A 259 19.89 25.48 -57.24
CA GLU A 259 21.33 25.46 -57.59
C GLU A 259 21.70 24.05 -58.05
N ASP A 260 21.51 23.80 -59.35
CA ASP A 260 22.39 22.93 -60.11
C ASP A 260 23.71 23.69 -60.33
N GLU A 261 24.83 23.21 -59.79
CA GLU A 261 26.06 22.99 -60.59
C GLU A 261 27.26 22.49 -59.77
N THR A 262 27.91 21.48 -60.35
CA THR A 262 29.35 21.19 -60.31
C THR A 262 29.96 20.47 -59.09
N ALA A 263 30.07 19.15 -59.23
CA ALA A 263 31.29 18.45 -58.87
C ALA A 263 32.22 18.42 -60.12
N ALA A 264 33.34 19.14 -60.07
CA ALA A 264 34.62 18.78 -60.68
C ALA A 264 35.59 19.96 -60.58
N LEU A 265 36.67 19.81 -59.81
CA LEU A 265 38.04 19.89 -60.32
C LEU A 265 39.05 19.72 -59.18
N PHE A 266 39.92 18.75 -59.42
CA PHE A 266 41.33 18.69 -59.05
C PHE A 266 41.95 20.02 -58.58
N SER A 267 42.43 20.03 -57.33
CA SER A 267 43.84 20.23 -56.95
C SER A 267 43.97 20.25 -55.42
#